data_AF-A0A1Q8ZP59-F1
#
_entry.id   AF-A0A1Q8ZP59-F1
#
_cell.length_a   1.000
_cell.length_b   1.000
_cell.length_c   1.000
_cell.angle_alpha   90.00
_cell.angle_beta   90.00
_cell.angle_gamma   90.00
#
_symmetry.space_group_name_H-M   'P 1'
#
loop_
_entity.id
_entity.type
_entity.pdbx_description
1 polymer ?
#
loop_
_entity_poly.entity_id
_entity_poly.type
_entity_poly.pdbx_seq_one_letter_code
_entity_poly.pdbx_strand_id
1 'polypeptide(L)'
;MKAPLKRRSLQLLDEIAAITRSLPPLPSVVRYHDDFADETRSIRWDDEETAVLLLDGTLYRLATNRFTFAEAIMRHVIADWLARLDPHTVKIYIEAAFKAVRDECPDAFFELFICSPQSCRTIWTLTIQPVVSAKVSFALRAILHSLCRLNIGQWTQPGTSIVRSLTSPKVDRYRVVRAGDCFMPLDQQAIIVAHIDDMCQMLAADPEMLDNDILLDVCLLVLSFQYALRPGQLARIELADLRVYSFAVHFAFTIIKQQDQSKRIRETRKIKREWGPLFVELAKRRQSGALLPEEGVSPRLLFGLTPPGVRTAIKELTEHLTGEPWTPTDIRHTAAQRMADAGVSRAVLTQFLGQTSDRIADVYYDQSPSQAEQINKALALSPIFSAVAKVGTTKTIDIDMLRGLPEEKQIGGVPHGVPIGGIGGCQLGQNLCMRNPVIGCYTCPDFMALNDPEIHEEVLDGLRPVVNEFAAASRNNQMSPAYGQLRATLTAVQRLVDELRNEGEP
;
A
#
# COMPACT_ATOMS: atom_id res chain seq x y z
N MET A 1 -38.59 7.80 37.32
CA MET A 1 -39.46 6.70 36.86
C MET A 1 -39.37 6.60 35.34
N LYS A 2 -38.77 5.54 34.80
CA LYS A 2 -38.77 5.28 33.35
C LYS A 2 -40.21 5.00 32.92
N ALA A 3 -40.75 5.78 31.99
CA ALA A 3 -42.04 5.47 31.37
C ALA A 3 -41.99 4.05 30.76
N PRO A 4 -43.10 3.29 30.76
CA PRO A 4 -43.12 1.96 30.16
C PRO A 4 -42.70 2.03 28.69
N LEU A 5 -41.78 1.14 28.28
CA LEU A 5 -41.06 1.16 26.99
C LEU A 5 -41.97 1.47 25.78
N LYS A 6 -43.17 0.86 25.68
CA LYS A 6 -44.14 1.12 24.60
C LYS A 6 -44.61 2.58 24.49
N ARG A 7 -44.80 3.27 25.63
CA ARG A 7 -45.25 4.68 25.66
C ARG A 7 -44.13 5.63 25.24
N ARG A 8 -42.87 5.29 25.57
CA ARG A 8 -41.69 6.04 25.15
C ARG A 8 -41.45 5.92 23.64
N SER A 9 -41.65 4.74 23.07
CA SER A 9 -41.54 4.51 21.62
C SER A 9 -42.60 5.29 20.83
N LEU A 10 -43.84 5.35 21.32
CA LEU A 10 -44.91 6.14 20.70
C LEU A 10 -44.62 7.64 20.71
N GLN A 11 -44.11 8.19 21.83
CA GLN A 11 -43.72 9.61 21.89
C GLN A 11 -42.57 9.94 20.94
N LEU A 12 -41.56 9.07 20.84
CA LEU A 12 -40.46 9.21 19.89
C LEU A 12 -40.94 9.28 18.43
N LEU A 13 -41.91 8.43 18.08
CA LEU A 13 -42.52 8.42 16.75
C LEU A 13 -43.24 9.74 16.45
N ASP A 14 -44.05 10.24 17.38
CA ASP A 14 -44.81 11.48 17.19
C ASP A 14 -43.89 12.70 17.02
N GLU A 15 -42.80 12.77 17.80
CA GLU A 15 -41.82 13.85 17.71
C GLU A 15 -41.04 13.82 16.39
N ILE A 16 -40.63 12.62 15.92
CA ILE A 16 -39.94 12.50 14.62
C ILE A 16 -40.89 12.79 13.46
N ALA A 17 -42.16 12.41 13.57
CA ALA A 17 -43.18 12.79 12.60
C ALA A 17 -43.41 14.32 12.58
N ALA A 18 -43.29 15.00 13.72
CA ALA A 18 -43.34 16.46 13.78
C ALA A 18 -42.15 17.11 13.06
N ILE A 19 -40.93 16.61 13.29
CA ILE A 19 -39.72 17.08 12.58
C ILE A 19 -39.85 16.81 11.07
N THR A 20 -40.34 15.64 10.68
CA THR A 20 -40.48 15.26 9.27
C THR A 20 -41.42 16.21 8.53
N ARG A 21 -42.49 16.68 9.17
CA ARG A 21 -43.43 17.66 8.60
C ARG A 21 -42.83 19.06 8.40
N SER A 22 -41.75 19.40 9.11
CA SER A 22 -41.07 20.69 8.98
C SER A 22 -39.83 20.65 8.10
N LEU A 23 -39.51 19.50 7.49
CA LEU A 23 -38.36 19.38 6.60
C LEU A 23 -38.55 20.25 5.34
N PRO A 24 -37.46 20.87 4.83
CA PRO A 24 -37.49 21.50 3.53
C PRO A 24 -37.78 20.47 2.42
N PRO A 25 -38.13 20.92 1.19
CA PRO A 25 -38.24 20.00 0.07
C PRO A 25 -36.88 19.34 -0.21
N LEU A 26 -36.87 18.01 -0.34
CA LEU A 26 -35.69 17.25 -0.71
C LEU A 26 -35.28 17.61 -2.15
N PRO A 27 -33.98 17.83 -2.45
CA PRO A 27 -33.54 18.01 -3.83
C PRO A 27 -33.91 16.81 -4.68
N SER A 28 -34.64 17.01 -5.78
CA SER A 28 -35.10 15.92 -6.67
C SER A 28 -33.95 15.13 -7.30
N VAL A 29 -32.81 15.79 -7.52
CA VAL A 29 -31.62 15.18 -8.09
C VAL A 29 -30.40 15.54 -7.26
N VAL A 30 -29.64 14.53 -6.85
CA VAL A 30 -28.34 14.71 -6.18
C VAL A 30 -27.25 14.19 -7.11
N ARG A 31 -26.28 15.06 -7.44
CA ARG A 31 -25.16 14.70 -8.30
C ARG A 31 -23.93 14.35 -7.46
N TYR A 32 -23.18 13.36 -7.90
CA TYR A 32 -21.87 13.02 -7.36
C TYR A 32 -20.92 12.67 -8.51
N HIS A 33 -19.63 12.79 -8.27
CA HIS A 33 -18.62 12.40 -9.25
C HIS A 33 -18.13 10.98 -8.94
N ASP A 34 -18.24 10.09 -9.93
CA ASP A 34 -17.68 8.75 -9.91
C ASP A 34 -16.27 8.83 -10.53
N ASP A 35 -15.25 8.78 -9.68
CA ASP A 35 -13.86 8.92 -10.08
C ASP A 35 -13.30 7.69 -10.79
N PHE A 36 -13.95 6.53 -10.65
CA PHE A 36 -13.56 5.29 -11.32
C PHE A 36 -14.02 5.29 -12.78
N ALA A 37 -15.28 5.68 -13.03
CA ALA A 37 -15.78 5.91 -14.38
C ALA A 37 -15.30 7.23 -15.01
N ASP A 38 -14.86 8.19 -14.17
CA ASP A 38 -14.61 9.60 -14.51
C ASP A 38 -15.87 10.30 -15.07
N GLU A 39 -17.00 10.07 -14.42
CA GLU A 39 -18.31 10.58 -14.85
C GLU A 39 -19.03 11.30 -13.71
N THR A 40 -19.85 12.29 -14.06
CA THR A 40 -20.81 12.87 -13.11
C THR A 40 -22.09 12.06 -13.16
N ARG A 41 -22.43 11.40 -12.06
CA ARG A 41 -23.65 10.61 -11.90
C ARG A 41 -24.70 11.37 -11.10
N SER A 42 -25.95 10.93 -11.21
CA SER A 42 -27.07 11.53 -10.50
C SER A 42 -27.97 10.48 -9.87
N ILE A 43 -28.45 10.76 -8.67
CA ILE A 43 -29.43 9.95 -7.94
C ILE A 43 -30.75 10.71 -7.92
N ARG A 44 -31.84 9.98 -8.15
CA ARG A 44 -33.21 10.49 -7.95
C ARG A 44 -33.84 9.76 -6.76
N TRP A 45 -34.68 10.46 -6.02
CA TRP A 45 -35.32 9.92 -4.80
C TRP A 45 -36.72 9.37 -5.02
N ASP A 46 -37.20 9.46 -6.26
CA ASP A 46 -38.59 9.24 -6.65
C ASP A 46 -38.95 7.75 -6.64
N ASP A 47 -37.95 6.86 -6.80
CA ASP A 47 -38.10 5.41 -6.79
C ASP A 47 -36.91 4.74 -6.07
N GLU A 48 -37.15 3.66 -5.32
CA GLU A 48 -36.11 2.88 -4.66
C GLU A 48 -35.10 2.27 -5.65
N GLU A 49 -35.50 1.99 -6.89
CA GLU A 49 -34.58 1.53 -7.95
C GLU A 49 -33.64 2.64 -8.43
N THR A 50 -34.06 3.91 -8.31
CA THR A 50 -33.27 5.08 -8.74
C THR A 50 -32.31 5.60 -7.67
N ALA A 51 -32.47 5.14 -6.43
CA ALA A 51 -31.66 5.50 -5.27
C ALA A 51 -30.41 4.61 -5.14
N VAL A 52 -29.58 4.55 -6.19
CA VAL A 52 -28.39 3.69 -6.27
C VAL A 52 -27.11 4.51 -6.47
N LEU A 53 -26.08 4.19 -5.70
CA LEU A 53 -24.72 4.66 -5.90
C LEU A 53 -23.95 3.66 -6.75
N LEU A 54 -23.27 4.12 -7.80
CA LEU A 54 -22.25 3.34 -8.47
C LEU A 54 -20.90 3.75 -7.89
N LEU A 55 -20.20 2.78 -7.30
CA LEU A 55 -18.89 2.98 -6.68
C LEU A 55 -17.95 1.90 -7.21
N ASP A 56 -16.85 2.32 -7.83
CA ASP A 56 -15.84 1.39 -8.32
C ASP A 56 -16.41 0.27 -9.23
N GLY A 57 -17.35 0.63 -10.10
CA GLY A 57 -18.04 -0.34 -10.99
C GLY A 57 -19.13 -1.18 -10.31
N THR A 58 -19.37 -1.00 -9.00
CA THR A 58 -20.37 -1.77 -8.24
C THR A 58 -21.58 -0.91 -7.88
N LEU A 59 -22.78 -1.45 -8.07
CA LEU A 59 -24.04 -0.82 -7.65
C LEU A 59 -24.29 -1.03 -6.14
N TYR A 60 -24.65 0.05 -5.45
CA TYR A 60 -24.99 0.08 -4.04
C TYR A 60 -26.33 0.78 -3.82
N ARG A 61 -27.36 -0.01 -3.50
CA ARG A 61 -28.70 0.52 -3.19
C ARG A 61 -28.69 1.21 -1.83
N LEU A 62 -29.14 2.47 -1.79
CA LEU A 62 -29.16 3.28 -0.56
C LEU A 62 -30.13 2.74 0.50
N ALA A 63 -31.22 2.07 0.09
CA ALA A 63 -32.19 1.38 0.96
C ALA A 63 -32.65 2.21 2.18
N THR A 64 -33.03 3.48 1.95
CA THR A 64 -33.36 4.44 3.02
C THR A 64 -34.58 4.04 3.86
N ASN A 65 -35.46 3.21 3.31
CA ASN A 65 -36.60 2.62 4.01
C ASN A 65 -36.21 1.86 5.29
N ARG A 66 -34.98 1.35 5.38
CA ARG A 66 -34.43 0.69 6.58
C ARG A 66 -34.27 1.63 7.77
N PHE A 67 -34.29 2.95 7.57
CA PHE A 67 -34.33 3.93 8.66
C PHE A 67 -35.74 4.13 9.24
N THR A 68 -36.76 3.45 8.69
CA THR A 68 -38.14 3.46 9.18
C THR A 68 -38.69 4.89 9.28
N PHE A 69 -39.16 5.33 10.44
CA PHE A 69 -39.72 6.66 10.66
C PHE A 69 -38.69 7.80 10.53
N ALA A 70 -37.38 7.51 10.57
CA ALA A 70 -36.33 8.49 10.29
C ALA A 70 -35.94 8.57 8.80
N GLU A 71 -36.60 7.82 7.91
CA GLU A 71 -36.25 7.76 6.48
C GLU A 71 -36.17 9.15 5.84
N ALA A 72 -37.19 9.99 6.01
CA ALA A 72 -37.24 11.31 5.39
C ALA A 72 -36.08 12.21 5.86
N ILE A 73 -35.75 12.17 7.15
CA ILE A 73 -34.61 12.90 7.72
C ILE A 73 -33.31 12.34 7.14
N MET A 74 -33.16 11.02 7.07
CA MET A 74 -31.95 10.38 6.56
C MET A 74 -31.73 10.62 5.06
N ARG A 75 -32.78 10.74 4.25
CA ARG A 75 -32.66 11.17 2.84
C ARG A 75 -32.01 12.55 2.74
N HIS A 76 -32.39 13.50 3.60
CA HIS A 76 -31.77 14.82 3.65
C HIS A 76 -30.31 14.77 4.12
N VAL A 77 -30.02 13.95 5.13
CA VAL A 77 -28.65 13.73 5.64
C VAL A 77 -27.76 13.12 4.55
N ILE A 78 -28.24 12.12 3.82
CA ILE A 78 -27.49 11.47 2.73
C ILE A 78 -27.28 12.45 1.57
N ALA A 79 -28.29 13.24 1.20
CA ALA A 79 -28.15 14.28 0.19
C ALA A 79 -27.07 15.31 0.58
N ASP A 80 -27.05 15.73 1.85
CA ASP A 80 -26.03 16.61 2.41
C ASP A 80 -24.63 15.98 2.41
N TRP A 81 -24.52 14.68 2.67
CA TRP A 81 -23.26 13.94 2.60
C TRP A 81 -22.75 13.83 1.16
N LEU A 82 -23.59 13.44 0.20
CA LEU A 82 -23.21 13.31 -1.21
C LEU A 82 -22.74 14.63 -1.83
N ALA A 83 -23.25 15.76 -1.34
CA ALA A 83 -22.83 17.08 -1.79
C ALA A 83 -21.45 17.52 -1.27
N ARG A 84 -20.87 16.82 -0.27
CA ARG A 84 -19.68 17.31 0.47
C ARG A 84 -18.61 16.25 0.70
N LEU A 85 -18.98 14.99 0.70
CA LEU A 85 -18.11 13.87 1.06
C LEU A 85 -17.89 13.00 -0.15
N ASP A 86 -16.75 12.32 -0.12
CA ASP A 86 -16.45 11.24 -1.05
C ASP A 86 -17.54 10.13 -0.98
N PRO A 87 -18.05 9.64 -2.12
CA PRO A 87 -19.13 8.66 -2.15
C PRO A 87 -18.86 7.37 -1.36
N HIS A 88 -17.61 6.90 -1.25
CA HIS A 88 -17.29 5.74 -0.40
C HIS A 88 -17.45 6.06 1.08
N THR A 89 -17.14 7.29 1.49
CA THR A 89 -17.38 7.77 2.86
C THR A 89 -18.88 7.77 3.15
N VAL A 90 -19.70 8.21 2.20
CA VAL A 90 -21.17 8.18 2.32
C VAL A 90 -21.67 6.75 2.51
N LYS A 91 -21.23 5.80 1.66
CA LYS A 91 -21.56 4.38 1.82
C LYS A 91 -21.20 3.86 3.21
N ILE A 92 -19.98 4.12 3.69
CA ILE A 92 -19.52 3.68 5.01
C ILE A 92 -20.42 4.25 6.13
N TYR A 93 -20.82 5.52 6.03
CA TYR A 93 -21.69 6.13 7.03
C TYR A 93 -23.11 5.59 6.99
N ILE A 94 -23.66 5.28 5.81
CA ILE A 94 -24.97 4.65 5.67
C ILE A 94 -24.96 3.24 6.30
N GLU A 95 -23.97 2.41 5.96
CA GLU A 95 -23.85 1.05 6.52
C GLU A 95 -23.69 1.07 8.05
N ALA A 96 -22.89 2.01 8.56
CA ALA A 96 -22.70 2.20 9.99
C ALA A 96 -23.99 2.72 10.68
N ALA A 97 -24.74 3.63 10.03
CA ALA A 97 -26.02 4.09 10.55
C ALA A 97 -27.06 2.94 10.58
N PHE A 98 -27.10 2.08 9.56
CA PHE A 98 -27.93 0.87 9.60
C PHE A 98 -27.55 -0.06 10.75
N LYS A 99 -26.25 -0.23 11.01
CA LYS A 99 -25.79 -1.01 12.16
C LYS A 99 -26.23 -0.41 13.50
N ALA A 100 -26.25 0.92 13.60
CA ALA A 100 -26.75 1.62 14.79
C ALA A 100 -28.23 1.31 15.05
N VAL A 101 -29.05 1.39 13.99
CA VAL A 101 -30.51 1.14 14.04
C VAL A 101 -30.83 -0.32 14.32
N ARG A 102 -30.05 -1.26 13.77
CA ARG A 102 -30.36 -2.69 13.87
C ARG A 102 -29.79 -3.37 15.10
N ASP A 103 -28.52 -3.07 15.44
CA ASP A 103 -27.73 -3.92 16.33
C ASP A 103 -27.22 -3.18 17.59
N GLU A 104 -26.68 -1.96 17.43
CA GLU A 104 -25.87 -1.36 18.50
C GLU A 104 -26.66 -0.42 19.43
N CYS A 105 -27.53 0.45 18.91
CA CYS A 105 -28.21 1.46 19.74
C CYS A 105 -29.53 2.01 19.13
N PRO A 106 -30.53 1.16 18.84
CA PRO A 106 -31.76 1.57 18.15
C PRO A 106 -32.49 2.76 18.79
N ASP A 107 -32.81 2.68 20.08
CA ASP A 107 -33.55 3.75 20.76
C ASP A 107 -32.74 5.06 20.79
N ALA A 108 -31.44 4.98 21.12
CA ALA A 108 -30.58 6.14 21.22
C ALA A 108 -30.34 6.80 19.85
N PHE A 109 -30.31 6.02 18.76
CA PHE A 109 -30.24 6.54 17.39
C PHE A 109 -31.40 7.50 17.12
N PHE A 110 -32.62 7.11 17.48
CA PHE A 110 -33.80 7.95 17.27
C PHE A 110 -33.84 9.14 18.23
N GLU A 111 -33.42 8.95 19.49
CA GLU A 111 -33.30 10.04 20.47
C GLU A 111 -32.38 11.17 19.98
N LEU A 112 -31.35 10.88 19.17
CA LEU A 112 -30.46 11.90 18.63
C LEU A 112 -31.17 12.93 17.74
N PHE A 113 -32.23 12.55 17.03
CA PHE A 113 -32.96 13.50 16.15
C PHE A 113 -33.83 14.49 16.93
N ILE A 114 -34.32 14.08 18.10
CA ILE A 114 -35.26 14.86 18.92
C ILE A 114 -34.59 15.61 20.06
N CYS A 115 -33.42 15.15 20.52
CA CYS A 115 -32.76 15.73 21.67
C CYS A 115 -32.20 17.13 21.37
N SER A 116 -32.12 17.96 22.43
CA SER A 116 -31.40 19.23 22.35
C SER A 116 -29.88 18.99 22.26
N PRO A 117 -29.12 19.90 21.63
CA PRO A 117 -27.66 19.81 21.63
C PRO A 117 -27.05 19.68 23.04
N GLN A 118 -27.66 20.31 24.06
CA GLN A 118 -27.23 20.25 25.45
C GLN A 118 -27.46 18.86 26.05
N SER A 119 -28.63 18.27 25.81
CA SER A 119 -28.99 16.93 26.31
C SER A 119 -28.21 15.81 25.59
N CYS A 120 -27.76 16.05 24.36
CA CYS A 120 -27.04 15.05 23.56
C CYS A 120 -25.79 14.50 24.27
N ARG A 121 -25.02 15.32 24.99
CA ARG A 121 -23.83 14.85 25.73
C ARG A 121 -24.16 13.72 26.69
N THR A 122 -25.28 13.84 27.40
CA THR A 122 -25.72 12.84 28.37
C THR A 122 -26.10 11.53 27.69
N ILE A 123 -26.90 11.61 26.62
CA ILE A 123 -27.29 10.44 25.81
C ILE A 123 -26.04 9.77 25.21
N TRP A 124 -25.12 10.59 24.70
CA TRP A 124 -23.89 10.11 24.09
C TRP A 124 -23.03 9.32 25.07
N THR A 125 -22.72 9.90 26.22
CA THR A 125 -21.82 9.30 27.22
C THR A 125 -22.46 8.08 27.90
N LEU A 126 -23.75 8.15 28.23
CA LEU A 126 -24.41 7.10 29.04
C LEU A 126 -24.98 5.95 28.20
N THR A 127 -25.32 6.18 26.93
CA THR A 127 -26.07 5.20 26.13
C THR A 127 -25.35 4.81 24.84
N ILE A 128 -24.71 5.76 24.14
CA ILE A 128 -24.11 5.49 22.83
C ILE A 128 -22.67 5.01 22.97
N GLN A 129 -21.80 5.82 23.56
CA GLN A 129 -20.35 5.56 23.65
C GLN A 129 -20.00 4.17 24.23
N PRO A 130 -20.69 3.63 25.25
CA PRO A 130 -20.34 2.34 25.84
C PRO A 130 -20.58 1.14 24.92
N VAL A 131 -21.49 1.25 23.94
CA VAL A 131 -21.96 0.11 23.14
C VAL A 131 -21.56 0.20 21.67
N VAL A 132 -21.31 1.41 21.16
CA VAL A 132 -21.05 1.58 19.74
C VAL A 132 -19.61 1.30 19.34
N SER A 133 -19.44 0.72 18.15
CA SER A 133 -18.14 0.65 17.49
C SER A 133 -17.66 2.04 17.03
N ALA A 134 -16.36 2.18 16.79
CA ALA A 134 -15.80 3.46 16.31
C ALA A 134 -16.42 3.92 14.98
N LYS A 135 -16.69 2.98 14.05
CA LYS A 135 -17.33 3.31 12.76
C LYS A 135 -18.74 3.88 12.96
N VAL A 136 -19.53 3.26 13.82
CA VAL A 136 -20.87 3.75 14.18
C VAL A 136 -20.79 5.10 14.88
N SER A 137 -19.88 5.26 15.83
CA SER A 137 -19.61 6.56 16.49
C SER A 137 -19.32 7.67 15.48
N PHE A 138 -18.47 7.43 14.47
CA PHE A 138 -18.17 8.42 13.44
C PHE A 138 -19.39 8.75 12.57
N ALA A 139 -20.17 7.75 12.18
CA ALA A 139 -21.39 7.94 11.39
C ALA A 139 -22.45 8.75 12.15
N LEU A 140 -22.71 8.43 13.43
CA LEU A 140 -23.67 9.18 14.25
C LEU A 140 -23.24 10.65 14.41
N ARG A 141 -21.95 10.92 14.62
CA ARG A 141 -21.44 12.30 14.65
C ARG A 141 -21.58 12.99 13.31
N ALA A 142 -21.36 12.28 12.20
CA ALA A 142 -21.59 12.82 10.86
C ALA A 142 -23.07 13.17 10.63
N ILE A 143 -24.01 12.36 11.14
CA ILE A 143 -25.45 12.65 11.12
C ILE A 143 -25.72 13.94 11.89
N LEU A 144 -25.26 14.04 13.14
CA LEU A 144 -25.47 15.23 13.98
C LEU A 144 -24.89 16.50 13.33
N HIS A 145 -23.74 16.40 12.67
CA HIS A 145 -23.17 17.50 11.90
C HIS A 145 -24.06 17.93 10.73
N SER A 146 -24.69 16.98 10.02
CA SER A 146 -25.67 17.28 8.97
C SER A 146 -26.93 17.92 9.56
N LEU A 147 -27.46 17.42 10.68
CA LEU A 147 -28.62 18.02 11.36
C LEU A 147 -28.35 19.48 11.75
N CYS A 148 -27.16 19.77 12.29
CA CYS A 148 -26.74 21.15 12.60
C CYS A 148 -26.65 22.05 11.36
N ARG A 149 -26.14 21.54 10.23
CA ARG A 149 -26.01 22.31 8.98
C ARG A 149 -27.34 22.59 8.33
N LEU A 150 -28.24 21.61 8.36
CA LEU A 150 -29.55 21.66 7.73
C LEU A 150 -30.63 22.30 8.63
N ASN A 151 -30.29 22.62 9.88
CA ASN A 151 -31.21 23.13 10.90
C ASN A 151 -32.43 22.21 11.13
N ILE A 152 -32.19 20.91 11.26
CA ILE A 152 -33.25 19.90 11.43
C ILE A 152 -33.51 19.64 12.93
N GLY A 153 -34.76 19.71 13.34
CA GLY A 153 -35.18 19.51 14.74
C GLY A 153 -34.66 20.64 15.64
N GLN A 154 -34.06 20.27 16.78
CA GLN A 154 -33.45 21.24 17.70
C GLN A 154 -31.98 21.54 17.36
N TRP A 155 -31.44 20.93 16.31
CA TRP A 155 -30.05 21.09 15.91
C TRP A 155 -29.88 22.34 15.06
N THR A 156 -28.94 23.19 15.45
CA THR A 156 -28.58 24.43 14.76
C THR A 156 -27.06 24.53 14.63
N GLN A 157 -26.56 25.43 13.78
CA GLN A 157 -25.11 25.59 13.57
C GLN A 157 -24.28 25.70 14.86
N PRO A 158 -24.67 26.46 15.91
CA PRO A 158 -23.94 26.51 17.18
C PRO A 158 -23.73 25.15 17.86
N GLY A 159 -24.67 24.21 17.67
CA GLY A 159 -24.60 22.83 18.19
C GLY A 159 -23.41 22.03 17.66
N THR A 160 -22.82 22.43 16.53
CA THR A 160 -21.62 21.81 15.93
C THR A 160 -20.46 21.71 16.94
N SER A 161 -20.31 22.70 17.81
CA SER A 161 -19.28 22.72 18.85
C SER A 161 -19.43 21.55 19.84
N ILE A 162 -20.67 21.21 20.20
CA ILE A 162 -20.99 20.09 21.08
C ILE A 162 -20.66 18.77 20.37
N VAL A 163 -21.09 18.60 19.11
CA VAL A 163 -20.81 17.40 18.31
C VAL A 163 -19.30 17.13 18.17
N ARG A 164 -18.48 18.19 18.01
CA ARG A 164 -17.02 18.08 17.94
C ARG A 164 -16.41 17.54 19.22
N SER A 165 -16.98 17.86 20.38
CA SER A 165 -16.49 17.43 21.68
C SER A 165 -16.96 16.04 22.11
N LEU A 166 -17.83 15.40 21.33
CA LEU A 166 -18.24 14.02 21.58
C LEU A 166 -17.07 13.07 21.35
N THR A 167 -16.80 12.21 22.33
CA THR A 167 -15.73 11.22 22.33
C THR A 167 -16.11 10.02 21.47
N SER A 168 -15.12 9.43 20.80
CA SER A 168 -15.29 8.17 20.06
C SER A 168 -14.41 7.09 20.69
N PRO A 169 -14.78 5.80 20.56
CA PRO A 169 -13.90 4.70 20.95
C PRO A 169 -12.52 4.85 20.32
N LYS A 170 -11.46 4.55 21.08
CA LYS A 170 -10.08 4.62 20.59
C LYS A 170 -9.85 3.51 19.56
N VAL A 171 -9.24 3.85 18.42
CA VAL A 171 -8.87 2.90 17.37
C VAL A 171 -7.39 3.02 17.10
N ASP A 172 -6.65 1.93 17.28
CA ASP A 172 -5.29 1.83 16.81
C ASP A 172 -5.25 1.29 15.38
N ARG A 173 -5.06 2.19 14.42
CA ARG A 173 -5.04 1.85 12.98
C ARG A 173 -3.78 1.07 12.56
N TYR A 174 -2.73 1.10 13.37
CA TYR A 174 -1.43 0.52 13.04
C TYR A 174 -1.03 -0.61 14.00
N ARG A 175 -2.00 -1.16 14.73
CA ARG A 175 -1.78 -2.28 15.65
C ARG A 175 -1.04 -3.44 14.99
N VAL A 176 -1.46 -3.83 13.79
CA VAL A 176 -0.86 -4.97 13.04
C VAL A 176 0.58 -4.70 12.64
N VAL A 177 0.92 -3.44 12.34
CA VAL A 177 2.30 -3.04 12.00
C VAL A 177 3.19 -3.12 13.25
N ARG A 178 2.69 -2.66 14.40
CA ARG A 178 3.44 -2.74 15.68
C ARG A 178 3.54 -4.15 16.23
N ALA A 179 2.61 -5.03 15.88
CA ALA A 179 2.67 -6.44 16.24
C ALA A 179 3.64 -7.22 15.33
N GLY A 180 3.93 -6.71 14.14
CA GLY A 180 4.77 -7.39 13.14
C GLY A 180 4.03 -8.40 12.26
N ASP A 181 2.73 -8.63 12.51
CA ASP A 181 1.93 -9.69 11.88
C ASP A 181 1.65 -9.48 10.38
N CYS A 182 1.90 -8.28 9.83
CA CYS A 182 1.55 -7.92 8.46
C CYS A 182 2.74 -7.85 7.50
N PHE A 183 3.94 -8.27 7.93
CA PHE A 183 5.15 -8.22 7.11
C PHE A 183 5.42 -9.56 6.45
N MET A 184 5.54 -9.54 5.13
CA MET A 184 5.88 -10.71 4.33
C MET A 184 7.34 -11.12 4.59
N PRO A 185 7.61 -12.38 4.95
CA PRO A 185 8.96 -12.93 5.11
C PRO A 185 9.87 -12.73 3.89
N LEU A 186 11.19 -12.63 4.13
CA LEU A 186 12.17 -12.33 3.06
C LEU A 186 12.30 -13.44 2.01
N ASP A 187 12.17 -14.70 2.41
CA ASP A 187 12.11 -15.85 1.52
C ASP A 187 10.89 -15.79 0.59
N GLN A 188 9.72 -15.45 1.11
CA GLN A 188 8.51 -15.24 0.30
C GLN A 188 8.64 -14.03 -0.64
N GLN A 189 9.27 -12.94 -0.18
CA GLN A 189 9.60 -11.80 -1.05
C GLN A 189 10.56 -12.20 -2.19
N ALA A 190 11.51 -13.10 -1.94
CA ALA A 190 12.42 -13.61 -2.97
C ALA A 190 11.69 -14.48 -4.00
N ILE A 191 10.71 -15.30 -3.57
CA ILE A 191 9.84 -16.08 -4.46
C ILE A 191 9.07 -15.15 -5.41
N ILE A 192 8.53 -14.02 -4.91
CA ILE A 192 7.84 -13.04 -5.75
C ILE A 192 8.77 -12.47 -6.83
N VAL A 193 10.00 -12.10 -6.46
CA VAL A 193 10.98 -11.57 -7.42
C VAL A 193 11.36 -12.62 -8.47
N ALA A 194 11.64 -13.85 -8.05
CA ALA A 194 11.94 -14.96 -8.95
C ALA A 194 10.78 -15.21 -9.94
N HIS A 195 9.54 -15.25 -9.44
CA HIS A 195 8.37 -15.41 -10.29
C HIS A 195 8.24 -14.30 -11.35
N ILE A 196 8.45 -13.02 -10.98
CA ILE A 196 8.40 -11.90 -11.93
C ILE A 196 9.49 -12.06 -13.00
N ASP A 197 10.70 -12.44 -12.60
CA ASP A 197 11.82 -12.64 -13.51
C ASP A 197 11.57 -13.83 -14.46
N ASP A 198 10.97 -14.92 -13.96
CA ASP A 198 10.56 -16.09 -14.76
C ASP A 198 9.49 -15.72 -15.78
N MET A 199 8.49 -14.90 -15.40
CA MET A 199 7.47 -14.41 -16.34
C MET A 199 8.09 -13.53 -17.44
N CYS A 200 9.12 -12.73 -17.11
CA CYS A 200 9.86 -11.97 -18.11
C CYS A 200 10.63 -12.87 -19.08
N GLN A 201 11.23 -13.96 -18.58
CA GLN A 201 11.93 -14.94 -19.42
C GLN A 201 10.97 -15.69 -20.34
N MET A 202 9.82 -16.13 -19.82
CA MET A 202 8.76 -16.76 -20.61
C MET A 202 8.28 -15.84 -21.73
N LEU A 203 7.99 -14.58 -21.41
CA LEU A 203 7.58 -13.57 -22.39
C LEU A 203 8.65 -13.33 -23.47
N ALA A 204 9.93 -13.35 -23.09
CA ALA A 204 11.03 -13.17 -24.03
C ALA A 204 11.23 -14.37 -24.96
N ALA A 205 10.92 -15.58 -24.48
CA ALA A 205 10.99 -16.81 -25.27
C ALA A 205 9.84 -16.89 -26.27
N ASP A 206 8.60 -16.72 -25.79
CA ASP A 206 7.39 -16.70 -26.61
C ASP A 206 6.26 -15.95 -25.88
N PRO A 207 5.79 -14.81 -26.42
CA PRO A 207 4.67 -14.09 -25.84
C PRO A 207 3.39 -14.90 -25.71
N GLU A 208 3.13 -15.91 -26.55
CA GLU A 208 1.89 -16.71 -26.47
C GLU A 208 1.89 -17.69 -25.30
N MET A 209 3.07 -18.02 -24.73
CA MET A 209 3.16 -18.90 -23.56
C MET A 209 2.61 -18.27 -22.28
N LEU A 210 2.52 -16.94 -22.23
CA LEU A 210 2.02 -16.23 -21.05
C LEU A 210 0.54 -15.92 -21.24
N ASP A 211 -0.31 -16.59 -20.48
CA ASP A 211 -1.75 -16.35 -20.51
C ASP A 211 -2.12 -14.91 -20.07
N ASN A 212 -3.28 -14.43 -20.52
CA ASN A 212 -3.77 -13.08 -20.22
C ASN A 212 -3.95 -12.83 -18.73
N ASP A 213 -4.51 -13.79 -17.99
CA ASP A 213 -4.80 -13.62 -16.57
C ASP A 213 -3.48 -13.57 -15.78
N ILE A 214 -2.54 -14.46 -16.12
CA ILE A 214 -1.19 -14.48 -15.53
C ILE A 214 -0.44 -13.18 -15.80
N LEU A 215 -0.46 -12.68 -17.04
CA LEU A 215 0.18 -11.42 -17.42
C LEU A 215 -0.41 -10.23 -16.63
N LEU A 216 -1.72 -10.20 -16.47
CA LEU A 216 -2.42 -9.15 -15.74
C LEU A 216 -2.05 -9.18 -14.25
N ASP A 217 -2.10 -10.36 -13.64
CA ASP A 217 -1.83 -10.55 -12.22
C ASP A 217 -0.38 -10.24 -11.85
N VAL A 218 0.59 -10.67 -12.68
CA VAL A 218 2.01 -10.35 -12.45
C VAL A 218 2.28 -8.85 -12.58
N CYS A 219 1.64 -8.16 -13.53
CA CYS A 219 1.78 -6.71 -13.65
C CYS A 219 1.18 -5.96 -12.45
N LEU A 220 0.04 -6.41 -11.93
CA LEU A 220 -0.55 -5.89 -10.69
C LEU A 220 0.39 -6.11 -9.49
N LEU A 221 0.95 -7.32 -9.37
CA LEU A 221 1.89 -7.69 -8.32
C LEU A 221 3.16 -6.82 -8.37
N VAL A 222 3.74 -6.58 -9.55
CA VAL A 222 4.91 -5.71 -9.73
C VAL A 222 4.65 -4.30 -9.17
N LEU A 223 3.55 -3.66 -9.57
CA LEU A 223 3.26 -2.29 -9.13
C LEU A 223 2.93 -2.23 -7.63
N SER A 224 2.24 -3.23 -7.10
CA SER A 224 1.96 -3.37 -5.67
C SER A 224 3.23 -3.58 -4.86
N PHE A 225 4.11 -4.47 -5.29
CA PHE A 225 5.33 -4.86 -4.58
C PHE A 225 6.44 -3.79 -4.63
N GLN A 226 6.60 -3.12 -5.77
CA GLN A 226 7.65 -2.12 -5.97
C GLN A 226 7.26 -0.74 -5.41
N TYR A 227 5.99 -0.32 -5.59
CA TYR A 227 5.54 1.04 -5.27
C TYR A 227 4.46 1.10 -4.20
N ALA A 228 4.10 -0.04 -3.59
CA ALA A 228 3.13 -0.12 -2.51
C ALA A 228 1.76 0.48 -2.88
N LEU A 229 1.35 0.45 -4.15
CA LEU A 229 0.12 1.10 -4.60
C LEU A 229 -1.11 0.45 -3.99
N ARG A 230 -2.09 1.28 -3.60
CA ARG A 230 -3.37 0.77 -3.08
C ARG A 230 -4.19 0.15 -4.21
N PRO A 231 -5.08 -0.82 -3.94
CA PRO A 231 -5.94 -1.42 -4.96
C PRO A 231 -6.75 -0.38 -5.76
N GLY A 232 -7.28 0.64 -5.07
CA GLY A 232 -8.00 1.72 -5.73
C GLY A 232 -7.14 2.59 -6.65
N GLN A 233 -5.82 2.68 -6.41
CA GLN A 233 -4.89 3.37 -7.31
C GLN A 233 -4.58 2.51 -8.53
N LEU A 234 -4.25 1.23 -8.31
CA LEU A 234 -3.99 0.26 -9.38
C LEU A 234 -5.16 0.17 -10.36
N ALA A 235 -6.38 0.00 -9.85
CA ALA A 235 -7.60 -0.11 -10.65
C ALA A 235 -7.93 1.15 -11.47
N ARG A 236 -7.35 2.32 -11.13
CA ARG A 236 -7.58 3.61 -11.80
C ARG A 236 -6.44 4.01 -12.74
N ILE A 237 -5.43 3.17 -12.95
CA ILE A 237 -4.37 3.44 -13.93
C ILE A 237 -4.99 3.30 -15.32
N GLU A 238 -4.86 4.34 -16.15
CA GLU A 238 -5.37 4.34 -17.52
C GLU A 238 -4.33 3.81 -18.50
N LEU A 239 -4.78 3.31 -19.66
CA LEU A 239 -3.89 2.97 -20.77
C LEU A 239 -3.02 4.17 -21.19
N ALA A 240 -3.58 5.38 -21.16
CA ALA A 240 -2.87 6.62 -21.49
C ALA A 240 -1.78 6.99 -20.45
N ASP A 241 -1.84 6.42 -19.26
CA ASP A 241 -0.88 6.67 -18.20
C ASP A 241 0.39 5.84 -18.32
N LEU A 242 0.34 4.75 -19.10
CA LEU A 242 1.50 3.95 -19.42
C LEU A 242 2.21 4.53 -20.65
N ARG A 243 3.44 4.99 -20.45
CA ARG A 243 4.29 5.57 -21.49
C ARG A 243 5.48 4.67 -21.75
N VAL A 244 5.52 4.09 -22.95
CA VAL A 244 6.59 3.22 -23.41
C VAL A 244 7.57 4.05 -24.25
N TYR A 245 8.83 4.08 -23.82
CA TYR A 245 9.96 4.69 -24.53
C TYR A 245 10.96 3.59 -24.93
N SER A 246 11.88 3.86 -25.85
CA SER A 246 12.83 2.87 -26.40
C SER A 246 13.62 2.09 -25.35
N PHE A 247 13.87 2.65 -24.16
CA PHE A 247 14.63 2.00 -23.08
C PHE A 247 13.97 2.08 -21.70
N ALA A 248 12.72 2.52 -21.62
CA ALA A 248 12.06 2.74 -20.33
C ALA A 248 10.53 2.69 -20.45
N VAL A 249 9.89 2.12 -19.44
CA VAL A 249 8.44 2.19 -19.27
C VAL A 249 8.16 3.06 -18.04
N HIS A 250 7.30 4.05 -18.21
CA HIS A 250 6.81 4.89 -17.13
C HIS A 250 5.31 4.70 -16.98
N PHE A 251 4.81 4.82 -15.76
CA PHE A 251 3.37 4.90 -15.51
C PHE A 251 3.07 6.10 -14.62
N ALA A 252 1.88 6.67 -14.79
CA ALA A 252 1.35 7.69 -13.92
C ALA A 252 0.17 7.14 -13.09
N PHE A 253 -0.01 7.66 -11.89
CA PHE A 253 -1.16 7.33 -11.04
C PHE A 253 -1.53 8.53 -10.17
N THR A 254 -2.79 8.55 -9.73
CA THR A 254 -3.29 9.57 -8.82
C THR A 254 -3.18 9.09 -7.37
N ILE A 255 -2.72 9.95 -6.48
CA ILE A 255 -2.71 9.65 -5.04
C ILE A 255 -4.14 9.80 -4.50
N ILE A 256 -4.68 8.71 -3.94
CA ILE A 256 -6.01 8.70 -3.32
C ILE A 256 -5.93 8.90 -1.80
N LYS A 257 -7.09 9.15 -1.16
CA LYS A 257 -7.24 9.34 0.29
C LYS A 257 -6.39 10.48 0.87
N GLN A 258 -6.19 11.53 0.08
CA GLN A 258 -5.57 12.77 0.58
C GLN A 258 -6.55 13.54 1.47
N GLN A 259 -6.02 14.27 2.46
CA GLN A 259 -6.82 15.09 3.37
C GLN A 259 -7.55 16.23 2.63
N ASP A 260 -6.92 16.76 1.58
CA ASP A 260 -7.48 17.77 0.70
C ASP A 260 -7.81 17.13 -0.65
N GLN A 261 -9.07 16.72 -0.82
CA GLN A 261 -9.54 16.07 -2.05
C GLN A 261 -9.53 17.02 -3.27
N SER A 262 -9.39 18.33 -3.05
CA SER A 262 -9.30 19.30 -4.15
C SER A 262 -7.95 19.22 -4.90
N LYS A 263 -6.91 18.69 -4.24
CA LYS A 263 -5.59 18.48 -4.83
C LYS A 263 -5.48 17.06 -5.37
N ARG A 264 -5.84 16.84 -6.63
CA ARG A 264 -5.53 15.58 -7.32
C ARG A 264 -4.04 15.54 -7.66
N ILE A 265 -3.21 15.07 -6.73
CA ILE A 265 -1.77 14.91 -6.97
C ILE A 265 -1.55 13.67 -7.85
N ARG A 266 -0.95 13.89 -9.02
CA ARG A 266 -0.48 12.81 -9.91
C ARG A 266 1.02 12.61 -9.72
N GLU A 267 1.43 11.35 -9.67
CA GLU A 267 2.84 10.97 -9.66
C GLU A 267 3.17 10.09 -10.86
N THR A 268 4.40 10.22 -11.33
CA THR A 268 4.97 9.35 -12.37
C THR A 268 6.11 8.55 -11.77
N ARG A 269 6.18 7.27 -12.14
CA ARG A 269 7.24 6.35 -11.73
C ARG A 269 7.75 5.57 -12.94
N LYS A 270 9.03 5.25 -12.92
CA LYS A 270 9.71 4.44 -13.94
C LYS A 270 9.75 2.99 -13.47
N ILE A 271 9.14 2.08 -14.23
CA ILE A 271 9.18 0.64 -14.00
C ILE A 271 10.62 0.15 -14.17
N LYS A 272 11.03 -0.85 -13.36
CA LYS A 272 12.31 -1.53 -13.50
C LYS A 272 12.52 -1.96 -14.96
N ARG A 273 13.73 -1.80 -15.50
CA ARG A 273 13.97 -2.03 -16.94
C ARG A 273 13.70 -3.48 -17.32
N GLU A 274 14.09 -4.39 -16.43
CA GLU A 274 13.87 -5.84 -16.46
C GLU A 274 12.41 -6.22 -16.66
N TRP A 275 11.52 -5.52 -15.95
CA TRP A 275 10.10 -5.86 -15.84
C TRP A 275 9.24 -5.04 -16.83
N GLY A 276 9.83 -4.05 -17.50
CA GLY A 276 9.18 -3.24 -18.53
C GLY A 276 8.50 -4.07 -19.64
N PRO A 277 9.10 -5.15 -20.17
CA PRO A 277 8.49 -5.97 -21.21
C PRO A 277 7.09 -6.47 -20.87
N LEU A 278 6.82 -6.87 -19.62
CA LEU A 278 5.49 -7.31 -19.18
C LEU A 278 4.43 -6.23 -19.43
N PHE A 279 4.75 -4.97 -19.11
CA PHE A 279 3.82 -3.85 -19.30
C PHE A 279 3.65 -3.45 -20.76
N VAL A 280 4.69 -3.63 -21.58
CA VAL A 280 4.60 -3.43 -23.03
C VAL A 280 3.64 -4.45 -23.65
N GLU A 281 3.78 -5.72 -23.28
CA GLU A 281 2.88 -6.77 -23.76
C GLU A 281 1.45 -6.58 -23.23
N LEU A 282 1.28 -6.23 -21.95
CA LEU A 282 -0.03 -5.92 -21.38
C LEU A 282 -0.73 -4.82 -22.20
N ALA A 283 -0.05 -3.70 -22.45
CA ALA A 283 -0.61 -2.61 -23.22
C ALA A 283 -0.98 -3.02 -24.65
N LYS A 284 -0.14 -3.82 -25.30
CA LYS A 284 -0.39 -4.36 -26.65
C LYS A 284 -1.65 -5.22 -26.67
N ARG A 285 -1.82 -6.15 -25.71
CA ARG A 285 -3.01 -7.02 -25.63
C ARG A 285 -4.29 -6.27 -25.30
N ARG A 286 -4.19 -5.22 -24.48
CA ARG A 286 -5.32 -4.30 -24.21
C ARG A 286 -5.72 -3.52 -25.45
N GLN A 287 -4.75 -3.00 -26.21
CA GLN A 287 -5.00 -2.22 -27.43
C GLN A 287 -5.53 -3.06 -28.60
N SER A 288 -5.10 -4.32 -28.71
CA SER A 288 -5.59 -5.24 -29.74
C SER A 288 -6.95 -5.85 -29.41
N GLY A 289 -7.45 -5.67 -28.18
CA GLY A 289 -8.66 -6.31 -27.69
C GLY A 289 -8.50 -7.79 -27.33
N ALA A 290 -7.26 -8.31 -27.33
CA ALA A 290 -6.96 -9.68 -26.89
C ALA A 290 -7.19 -9.87 -25.37
N LEU A 291 -7.07 -8.80 -24.59
CA LEU A 291 -7.38 -8.77 -23.16
C LEU A 291 -8.49 -7.74 -22.89
N LEU A 292 -9.69 -8.21 -22.58
CA LEU A 292 -10.88 -7.39 -22.33
C LEU A 292 -11.04 -7.02 -20.85
N PRO A 293 -11.62 -5.84 -20.52
CA PRO A 293 -11.93 -5.51 -19.13
C PRO A 293 -13.03 -6.42 -18.56
N GLU A 294 -13.12 -6.50 -17.23
CA GLU A 294 -14.29 -7.05 -16.54
C GLU A 294 -15.57 -6.32 -16.99
N GLU A 295 -16.69 -7.04 -16.96
CA GLU A 295 -17.99 -6.48 -17.29
C GLU A 295 -18.31 -5.25 -16.42
N GLY A 296 -18.72 -4.16 -17.06
CA GLY A 296 -19.01 -2.89 -16.38
C GLY A 296 -17.79 -2.03 -16.04
N VAL A 297 -16.57 -2.49 -16.34
CA VAL A 297 -15.33 -1.71 -16.17
C VAL A 297 -14.96 -0.99 -17.46
N SER A 298 -14.54 0.28 -17.34
CA SER A 298 -14.20 1.11 -18.51
C SER A 298 -12.99 0.54 -19.27
N PRO A 299 -13.05 0.43 -20.62
CA PRO A 299 -11.94 -0.07 -21.43
C PRO A 299 -10.71 0.84 -21.41
N ARG A 300 -10.86 2.10 -20.96
CA ARG A 300 -9.73 3.04 -20.78
C ARG A 300 -8.75 2.60 -19.69
N LEU A 301 -9.21 1.79 -18.73
CA LEU A 301 -8.40 1.35 -17.60
C LEU A 301 -7.43 0.25 -18.04
N LEU A 302 -6.16 0.38 -17.62
CA LEU A 302 -5.06 -0.49 -18.03
C LEU A 302 -5.31 -1.95 -17.63
N PHE A 303 -5.66 -2.16 -16.37
CA PHE A 303 -5.91 -3.51 -15.82
C PHE A 303 -7.33 -3.98 -16.05
N GLY A 304 -8.29 -3.09 -16.33
CA GLY A 304 -9.68 -3.49 -16.57
C GLY A 304 -10.35 -4.23 -15.41
N LEU A 305 -9.84 -4.12 -14.19
CA LEU A 305 -10.42 -4.71 -12.98
C LEU A 305 -10.99 -3.65 -12.04
N THR A 306 -11.98 -4.05 -11.25
CA THR A 306 -12.42 -3.26 -10.08
C THR A 306 -11.37 -3.31 -8.94
N PRO A 307 -11.36 -2.36 -7.97
CA PRO A 307 -10.49 -2.42 -6.80
C PRO A 307 -10.63 -3.70 -5.94
N PRO A 308 -11.83 -4.29 -5.76
CA PRO A 308 -11.97 -5.64 -5.23
C PRO A 308 -11.30 -6.71 -6.11
N GLY A 309 -11.49 -6.66 -7.43
CA GLY A 309 -10.83 -7.57 -8.38
C GLY A 309 -9.30 -7.53 -8.25
N VAL A 310 -8.70 -6.34 -8.23
CA VAL A 310 -7.26 -6.15 -7.99
C VAL A 310 -6.79 -6.77 -6.66
N ARG A 311 -7.60 -6.63 -5.59
CA ARG A 311 -7.27 -7.22 -4.30
C ARG A 311 -7.27 -8.74 -4.38
N THR A 312 -8.29 -9.31 -5.03
CA THR A 312 -8.43 -10.76 -5.20
C THR A 312 -7.28 -11.33 -6.01
N ALA A 313 -7.00 -10.77 -7.19
CA ALA A 313 -5.90 -11.15 -8.07
C ALA A 313 -4.55 -11.23 -7.34
N ILE A 314 -4.17 -10.15 -6.63
CA ILE A 314 -2.89 -10.13 -5.88
C ILE A 314 -2.90 -11.17 -4.74
N LYS A 315 -4.03 -11.28 -4.02
CA LYS A 315 -4.13 -12.21 -2.88
C LYS A 315 -3.99 -13.66 -3.35
N GLU A 316 -4.72 -14.04 -4.40
CA GLU A 316 -4.71 -15.41 -4.95
C GLU A 316 -3.35 -15.76 -5.56
N LEU A 317 -2.73 -14.84 -6.31
CA LEU A 317 -1.38 -15.06 -6.84
C LEU A 317 -0.36 -15.25 -5.72
N THR A 318 -0.38 -14.41 -4.68
CA THR A 318 0.57 -14.56 -3.56
C THR A 318 0.33 -15.84 -2.74
N GLU A 319 -0.92 -16.26 -2.56
CA GLU A 319 -1.27 -17.53 -1.92
C GLU A 319 -0.74 -18.71 -2.72
N HIS A 320 -0.90 -18.69 -4.04
CA HIS A 320 -0.36 -19.69 -4.94
C HIS A 320 1.18 -19.79 -4.87
N LEU A 321 1.87 -18.64 -4.86
CA LEU A 321 3.33 -18.60 -4.89
C LEU A 321 3.99 -18.93 -3.54
N THR A 322 3.40 -18.46 -2.45
CA THR A 322 4.05 -18.47 -1.12
C THR A 322 3.42 -19.43 -0.12
N GLY A 323 2.25 -20.00 -0.44
CA GLY A 323 1.43 -20.78 0.47
C GLY A 323 0.61 -19.94 1.46
N GLU A 324 0.74 -18.61 1.43
CA GLU A 324 0.04 -17.68 2.32
C GLU A 324 -0.59 -16.52 1.55
N PRO A 325 -1.83 -16.11 1.90
CA PRO A 325 -2.50 -15.02 1.21
C PRO A 325 -2.02 -13.64 1.67
N TRP A 326 -1.31 -12.92 0.80
CA TRP A 326 -0.86 -11.55 1.09
C TRP A 326 -1.72 -10.52 0.38
N THR A 327 -2.32 -9.61 1.15
CA THR A 327 -3.13 -8.54 0.54
C THR A 327 -2.25 -7.38 0.07
N PRO A 328 -2.74 -6.53 -0.85
CA PRO A 328 -2.03 -5.30 -1.23
C PRO A 328 -1.73 -4.36 -0.05
N THR A 329 -2.51 -4.45 1.04
CA THR A 329 -2.23 -3.70 2.27
C THR A 329 -0.98 -4.25 2.98
N ASP A 330 -0.82 -5.57 3.04
CA ASP A 330 0.30 -6.24 3.70
C ASP A 330 1.60 -6.06 2.89
N ILE A 331 1.50 -6.19 1.56
CA ILE A 331 2.61 -5.88 0.64
C ILE A 331 3.05 -4.42 0.80
N ARG A 332 2.10 -3.50 0.95
CA ARG A 332 2.39 -2.08 1.19
C ARG A 332 3.08 -1.84 2.54
N HIS A 333 2.67 -2.53 3.60
CA HIS A 333 3.34 -2.44 4.89
C HIS A 333 4.75 -3.05 4.84
N THR A 334 4.89 -4.20 4.19
CA THR A 334 6.19 -4.85 3.91
C THR A 334 7.12 -3.93 3.15
N ALA A 335 6.67 -3.29 2.06
CA ALA A 335 7.47 -2.37 1.28
C ALA A 335 7.92 -1.14 2.10
N ALA A 336 7.03 -0.61 2.93
CA ALA A 336 7.34 0.51 3.82
C ALA A 336 8.37 0.11 4.90
N GLN A 337 8.21 -1.06 5.50
CA GLN A 337 9.16 -1.61 6.46
C GLN A 337 10.53 -1.83 5.82
N ARG A 338 10.58 -2.44 4.63
CA ARG A 338 11.81 -2.60 3.84
C ARG A 338 12.52 -1.27 3.58
N MET A 339 11.79 -0.20 3.32
CA MET A 339 12.37 1.15 3.15
C MET A 339 12.88 1.73 4.47
N ALA A 340 12.16 1.53 5.56
CA ALA A 340 12.59 1.95 6.90
C ALA A 340 13.88 1.22 7.33
N ASP A 341 13.92 -0.10 7.14
CA ASP A 341 15.08 -0.95 7.42
C ASP A 341 16.27 -0.63 6.51
N ALA A 342 16.00 -0.17 5.28
CA ALA A 342 17.03 0.32 4.37
C ALA A 342 17.62 1.66 4.82
N GLY A 343 17.00 2.37 5.78
CA GLY A 343 17.45 3.66 6.30
C GLY A 343 17.03 4.85 5.43
N VAL A 344 15.99 4.72 4.61
CA VAL A 344 15.40 5.85 3.87
C VAL A 344 14.88 6.88 4.88
N SER A 345 14.87 8.18 4.56
CA SER A 345 14.37 9.22 5.48
C SER A 345 12.85 9.17 5.71
N ARG A 346 12.39 9.69 6.87
CA ARG A 346 10.95 9.82 7.22
C ARG A 346 10.17 10.51 6.11
N ALA A 347 10.68 11.65 5.62
CA ALA A 347 10.02 12.42 4.56
C ALA A 347 9.83 11.60 3.28
N VAL A 348 10.86 10.85 2.87
CA VAL A 348 10.78 9.99 1.67
C VAL A 348 9.83 8.81 1.90
N LEU A 349 9.82 8.20 3.09
CA LEU A 349 8.87 7.13 3.44
C LEU A 349 7.42 7.64 3.48
N THR A 350 7.19 8.82 4.05
CA THR A 350 5.88 9.49 4.06
C THR A 350 5.40 9.77 2.63
N GLN A 351 6.28 10.29 1.78
CA GLN A 351 5.99 10.54 0.37
C GLN A 351 5.71 9.23 -0.39
N PHE A 352 6.51 8.19 -0.18
CA PHE A 352 6.29 6.86 -0.76
C PHE A 352 4.91 6.30 -0.39
N LEU A 353 4.50 6.51 0.87
CA LEU A 353 3.16 6.13 1.32
C LEU A 353 2.05 7.10 0.85
N GLY A 354 2.37 8.20 0.19
CA GLY A 354 1.40 9.23 -0.21
C GLY A 354 0.60 9.74 0.98
N GLN A 355 1.24 9.85 2.15
CA GLN A 355 0.66 10.40 3.37
C GLN A 355 1.11 11.84 3.56
N THR A 356 0.36 12.62 4.34
CA THR A 356 0.71 14.04 4.61
C THR A 356 1.42 14.25 5.94
N SER A 357 1.44 13.25 6.81
CA SER A 357 1.98 13.36 8.18
C SER A 357 3.17 12.44 8.37
N ASP A 358 4.31 13.01 8.74
CA ASP A 358 5.55 12.28 9.00
C ASP A 358 5.47 11.35 10.21
N ARG A 359 4.52 11.59 11.12
CA ARG A 359 4.28 10.71 12.28
C ARG A 359 3.87 9.29 11.89
N ILE A 360 3.43 9.09 10.65
CA ILE A 360 3.09 7.75 10.15
C ILE A 360 4.36 6.94 9.87
N ALA A 361 5.46 7.59 9.49
CA ALA A 361 6.74 6.92 9.29
C ALA A 361 7.28 6.32 10.59
N ASP A 362 7.07 6.99 11.73
CA ASP A 362 7.54 6.53 13.05
C ASP A 362 7.04 5.12 13.39
N VAL A 363 5.83 4.75 12.96
CA VAL A 363 5.27 3.40 13.16
C VAL A 363 6.19 2.29 12.62
N TYR A 364 6.90 2.54 11.53
CA TYR A 364 7.82 1.57 10.91
C TYR A 364 9.22 1.65 11.52
N TYR A 365 9.68 2.85 11.89
CA TYR A 365 10.98 3.00 12.56
C TYR A 365 11.02 2.43 13.96
N ASP A 366 9.89 2.46 14.68
CA ASP A 366 9.78 1.84 16.00
C ASP A 366 10.04 0.33 15.93
N GLN A 367 9.88 -0.29 14.76
CA GLN A 367 10.16 -1.71 14.49
C GLN A 367 11.52 -1.93 13.81
N SER A 368 12.13 -0.90 13.24
CA SER A 368 13.43 -1.02 12.57
C SER A 368 14.57 -1.10 13.59
N PRO A 369 15.67 -1.82 13.27
CA PRO A 369 16.85 -1.87 14.13
C PRO A 369 17.39 -0.46 14.41
N SER A 370 17.95 -0.25 15.59
CA SER A 370 18.54 1.03 15.98
C SER A 370 19.63 1.45 15.00
N GLN A 371 19.90 2.75 14.89
CA GLN A 371 20.97 3.26 14.01
C GLN A 371 22.33 2.59 14.31
N ALA A 372 22.60 2.25 15.57
CA ALA A 372 23.80 1.51 15.97
C ALA A 372 23.80 0.07 15.43
N GLU A 373 22.67 -0.64 15.47
CA GLU A 373 22.54 -1.97 14.87
C GLU A 373 22.60 -1.93 13.34
N GLN A 374 22.09 -0.86 12.71
CA GLN A 374 22.20 -0.66 11.26
C GLN A 374 23.64 -0.39 10.83
N ILE A 375 24.39 0.40 11.61
CA ILE A 375 25.82 0.61 11.41
C ILE A 375 26.56 -0.71 11.62
N ASN A 376 26.28 -1.46 12.70
CA ASN A 376 26.90 -2.76 12.94
C ASN A 376 26.61 -3.79 11.84
N LYS A 377 25.38 -3.80 11.29
CA LYS A 377 25.01 -4.61 10.12
C LYS A 377 25.73 -4.16 8.85
N ALA A 378 25.83 -2.85 8.61
CA ALA A 378 26.52 -2.32 7.44
C ALA A 378 28.04 -2.53 7.47
N LEU A 379 28.62 -2.65 8.67
CA LEU A 379 30.04 -2.92 8.88
C LEU A 379 30.36 -4.42 9.04
N ALA A 380 29.35 -5.30 8.98
CA ALA A 380 29.47 -6.73 9.25
C ALA A 380 30.19 -7.01 10.60
N LEU A 381 29.91 -6.21 11.64
CA LEU A 381 30.57 -6.30 12.95
C LEU A 381 29.83 -7.22 13.94
N SER A 382 28.62 -7.69 13.61
CA SER A 382 27.85 -8.57 14.49
C SER A 382 27.88 -10.02 14.02
N PRO A 383 28.36 -10.97 14.85
CA PRO A 383 28.38 -12.41 14.51
C PRO A 383 26.99 -13.07 14.51
N ILE A 384 25.92 -12.36 14.89
CA ILE A 384 24.58 -12.95 15.12
C ILE A 384 23.70 -12.95 13.86
N PHE A 385 24.06 -12.23 12.79
CA PHE A 385 23.15 -12.00 11.66
C PHE A 385 23.74 -12.32 10.27
N SER A 386 24.21 -13.56 10.10
CA SER A 386 24.46 -14.21 8.80
C SER A 386 23.22 -14.92 8.23
N ALA A 387 22.07 -14.91 8.93
CA ALA A 387 20.85 -15.60 8.50
C ALA A 387 19.91 -14.71 7.67
N VAL A 388 20.21 -14.48 6.39
CA VAL A 388 19.23 -14.00 5.39
C VAL A 388 19.48 -14.66 4.04
N ALA A 389 18.43 -15.33 3.53
CA ALA A 389 18.19 -15.86 2.18
C ALA A 389 19.40 -16.31 1.35
N LYS A 390 19.51 -17.64 1.14
CA LYS A 390 20.30 -18.26 0.08
C LYS A 390 19.85 -17.76 -1.29
N VAL A 391 20.40 -16.64 -1.75
CA VAL A 391 20.51 -16.37 -3.18
C VAL A 391 21.77 -17.11 -3.63
N GLY A 392 21.60 -18.26 -4.29
CA GLY A 392 22.69 -18.92 -5.04
C GLY A 392 23.25 -17.97 -6.09
N THR A 393 24.48 -18.11 -6.59
CA THR A 393 25.24 -19.33 -6.81
C THR A 393 26.69 -18.88 -7.06
N THR A 394 27.58 -18.92 -6.07
CA THR A 394 28.99 -18.61 -6.33
C THR A 394 29.69 -19.91 -6.73
N LYS A 395 30.14 -20.01 -7.98
CA LYS A 395 30.99 -21.12 -8.43
C LYS A 395 32.38 -20.88 -7.81
N THR A 396 32.93 -21.82 -7.07
CA THR A 396 34.30 -21.70 -6.51
C THR A 396 35.33 -22.26 -7.49
N ILE A 397 36.51 -21.65 -7.55
CA ILE A 397 37.67 -22.08 -8.35
C ILE A 397 38.91 -22.14 -7.46
N ASP A 398 39.86 -23.01 -7.77
CA ASP A 398 41.15 -23.05 -7.08
C ASP A 398 42.17 -22.06 -7.69
N ILE A 399 43.30 -21.91 -7.00
CA ILE A 399 44.35 -20.98 -7.40
C ILE A 399 45.03 -21.37 -8.73
N ASP A 400 45.08 -22.66 -9.04
CA ASP A 400 45.69 -23.17 -10.26
C ASP A 400 44.80 -22.90 -11.48
N MET A 401 43.49 -23.09 -11.32
CA MET A 401 42.48 -22.72 -12.30
C MET A 401 42.44 -21.21 -12.52
N LEU A 402 42.55 -20.40 -11.46
CA LEU A 402 42.62 -18.94 -11.57
C LEU A 402 43.85 -18.48 -12.37
N ARG A 403 45.03 -19.07 -12.09
CA ARG A 403 46.27 -18.79 -12.84
C ARG A 403 46.21 -19.25 -14.29
N GLY A 404 45.44 -20.31 -14.57
CA GLY A 404 45.19 -20.82 -15.92
C GLY A 404 44.19 -19.98 -16.73
N LEU A 405 43.45 -19.06 -16.10
CA LEU A 405 42.55 -18.15 -16.82
C LEU A 405 43.34 -17.04 -17.53
N PRO A 406 42.93 -16.64 -18.75
CA PRO A 406 43.46 -15.45 -19.40
C PRO A 406 43.35 -14.22 -18.48
N GLU A 407 44.31 -13.30 -18.53
CA GLU A 407 44.34 -12.10 -17.67
C GLU A 407 43.03 -11.31 -17.73
N GLU A 408 42.40 -11.23 -18.90
CA GLU A 408 41.12 -10.55 -19.11
C GLU A 408 39.95 -11.15 -18.33
N LYS A 409 40.07 -12.42 -17.89
CA LYS A 409 39.07 -13.13 -17.09
C LYS A 409 39.42 -13.17 -15.61
N GLN A 410 40.61 -12.74 -15.21
CA GLN A 410 40.98 -12.60 -13.81
C GLN A 410 40.42 -11.28 -13.25
N ILE A 411 39.95 -11.31 -12.02
CA ILE A 411 39.28 -10.15 -11.42
C ILE A 411 40.28 -9.35 -10.55
N GLY A 412 40.53 -8.11 -10.96
CA GLY A 412 41.29 -7.12 -10.18
C GLY A 412 40.91 -5.67 -10.49
N GLY A 413 41.24 -4.74 -9.58
CA GLY A 413 40.99 -3.30 -9.68
C GLY A 413 41.19 -2.56 -8.36
N VAL A 414 41.03 -1.23 -8.35
CA VAL A 414 41.25 -0.38 -7.16
C VAL A 414 40.00 0.46 -6.82
N PRO A 415 38.89 -0.16 -6.40
CA PRO A 415 37.71 0.58 -5.99
C PRO A 415 37.94 1.39 -4.72
N HIS A 416 37.54 2.66 -4.71
CA HIS A 416 37.64 3.55 -3.54
C HIS A 416 39.04 3.63 -2.91
N GLY A 417 40.10 3.42 -3.70
CA GLY A 417 41.48 3.42 -3.20
C GLY A 417 41.94 2.11 -2.55
N VAL A 418 41.07 1.09 -2.49
CA VAL A 418 41.39 -0.24 -1.95
C VAL A 418 41.84 -1.14 -3.10
N PRO A 419 43.09 -1.64 -3.12
CA PRO A 419 43.54 -2.57 -4.14
C PRO A 419 42.87 -3.94 -3.91
N ILE A 420 42.15 -4.43 -4.91
CA ILE A 420 41.47 -5.72 -4.89
C ILE A 420 41.99 -6.52 -6.08
N GLY A 421 42.60 -7.68 -5.85
CA GLY A 421 43.12 -8.56 -6.90
C GLY A 421 43.13 -10.00 -6.45
N GLY A 422 43.03 -10.93 -7.40
CA GLY A 422 43.11 -12.37 -7.10
C GLY A 422 41.86 -12.96 -6.45
N ILE A 423 40.75 -12.22 -6.39
CA ILE A 423 39.51 -12.67 -5.73
C ILE A 423 38.72 -13.73 -6.53
N GLY A 424 39.15 -14.04 -7.75
CA GLY A 424 38.49 -15.01 -8.61
C GLY A 424 38.47 -14.63 -10.09
N GLY A 425 37.66 -15.36 -10.85
CA GLY A 425 37.53 -15.23 -12.30
C GLY A 425 36.12 -14.84 -12.74
N CYS A 426 36.00 -14.42 -14.00
CA CYS A 426 34.72 -14.09 -14.64
C CYS A 426 34.52 -14.95 -15.89
N GLN A 427 33.31 -15.49 -16.07
CA GLN A 427 32.95 -16.23 -17.30
C GLN A 427 32.93 -15.31 -18.52
N LEU A 428 32.48 -14.06 -18.34
CA LEU A 428 32.35 -13.03 -19.38
C LEU A 428 33.69 -12.33 -19.71
N GLY A 429 34.53 -12.05 -18.69
CA GLY A 429 35.74 -11.23 -18.81
C GLY A 429 35.53 -9.75 -18.42
N GLN A 430 36.55 -9.12 -17.84
CA GLN A 430 36.48 -7.74 -17.33
C GLN A 430 36.38 -6.68 -18.44
N ASN A 431 37.00 -6.92 -19.60
CA ASN A 431 36.98 -6.01 -20.76
C ASN A 431 35.58 -5.81 -21.36
N LEU A 432 34.69 -6.77 -21.19
CA LEU A 432 33.31 -6.75 -21.69
C LEU A 432 32.28 -6.48 -20.58
N CYS A 433 32.72 -6.37 -19.33
CA CYS A 433 31.84 -6.24 -18.17
C CYS A 433 31.39 -4.79 -17.96
N MET A 434 30.08 -4.56 -17.94
CA MET A 434 29.51 -3.24 -17.60
C MET A 434 29.33 -3.01 -16.07
N ARG A 435 29.67 -4.01 -15.24
CA ARG A 435 29.62 -3.91 -13.77
C ARG A 435 31.00 -3.49 -13.24
N ASN A 436 31.29 -2.20 -13.31
CA ASN A 436 32.50 -1.56 -12.76
C ASN A 436 32.04 -0.60 -11.64
N PRO A 437 32.50 -0.73 -10.38
CA PRO A 437 33.76 -1.34 -9.91
C PRO A 437 33.72 -2.82 -9.53
N VAL A 438 34.91 -3.42 -9.34
CA VAL A 438 35.17 -4.84 -8.97
C VAL A 438 34.35 -5.32 -7.76
N ILE A 439 33.99 -4.42 -6.85
CA ILE A 439 33.06 -4.70 -5.74
C ILE A 439 31.69 -5.26 -6.19
N GLY A 440 31.28 -5.02 -7.43
CA GLY A 440 30.05 -5.56 -8.01
C GLY A 440 30.10 -7.05 -8.35
N CYS A 441 31.28 -7.66 -8.38
CA CYS A 441 31.47 -9.07 -8.73
C CYS A 441 30.82 -10.01 -7.70
N TYR A 442 30.85 -9.67 -6.41
CA TYR A 442 30.23 -10.47 -5.33
C TYR A 442 28.71 -10.62 -5.43
N THR A 443 28.05 -9.84 -6.30
CA THR A 443 26.60 -9.92 -6.57
C THR A 443 26.31 -10.30 -8.03
N CYS A 444 27.32 -10.80 -8.74
CA CYS A 444 27.25 -11.16 -10.14
C CYS A 444 27.13 -12.69 -10.30
N PRO A 445 26.17 -13.20 -11.10
CA PRO A 445 26.03 -14.63 -11.34
C PRO A 445 27.19 -15.24 -12.15
N ASP A 446 27.91 -14.42 -12.91
CA ASP A 446 29.06 -14.85 -13.73
C ASP A 446 30.39 -14.86 -12.95
N PHE A 447 30.34 -14.55 -11.65
CA PHE A 447 31.50 -14.53 -10.77
C PHE A 447 31.86 -15.94 -10.30
N MET A 448 33.14 -16.27 -10.46
CA MET A 448 33.74 -17.50 -9.97
C MET A 448 34.73 -17.15 -8.86
N ALA A 449 34.34 -17.31 -7.60
CA ALA A 449 35.16 -16.92 -6.45
C ALA A 449 36.35 -17.85 -6.26
N LEU A 450 37.49 -17.31 -5.83
CA LEU A 450 38.61 -18.13 -5.41
C LEU A 450 38.25 -18.86 -4.10
N ASN A 451 38.60 -20.14 -3.99
CA ASN A 451 38.40 -20.92 -2.77
C ASN A 451 39.48 -20.58 -1.72
N ASP A 452 39.49 -19.32 -1.29
CA ASP A 452 40.39 -18.79 -0.27
C ASP A 452 39.63 -17.75 0.57
N PRO A 453 39.17 -18.11 1.79
CA PRO A 453 38.41 -17.20 2.63
C PRO A 453 39.23 -15.98 3.10
N GLU A 454 40.56 -16.08 3.21
CA GLU A 454 41.42 -15.00 3.71
C GLU A 454 41.45 -13.83 2.71
N ILE A 455 41.56 -14.12 1.41
CA ILE A 455 41.55 -13.11 0.34
C ILE A 455 40.23 -12.31 0.32
N HIS A 456 39.11 -12.97 0.62
CA HIS A 456 37.80 -12.31 0.68
C HIS A 456 37.61 -11.51 1.97
N GLU A 457 38.20 -11.94 3.08
CA GLU A 457 38.20 -11.21 4.34
C GLU A 457 39.04 -9.92 4.24
N GLU A 458 40.19 -9.95 3.56
CA GLU A 458 40.99 -8.75 3.30
C GLU A 458 40.22 -7.67 2.53
N VAL A 459 39.41 -8.08 1.55
CA VAL A 459 38.53 -7.15 0.82
C VAL A 459 37.48 -6.53 1.73
N LEU A 460 36.92 -7.32 2.65
CA LEU A 460 35.95 -6.86 3.62
C LEU A 460 36.56 -5.82 4.56
N ASP A 461 37.75 -6.11 5.08
CA ASP A 461 38.49 -5.22 5.98
C ASP A 461 38.94 -3.93 5.28
N GLY A 462 39.36 -4.00 4.02
CA GLY A 462 39.71 -2.82 3.23
C GLY A 462 38.52 -1.89 2.97
N LEU A 463 37.31 -2.44 2.82
CA LEU A 463 36.10 -1.66 2.52
C LEU A 463 35.36 -1.13 3.77
N ARG A 464 35.58 -1.70 4.96
CA ARG A 464 34.98 -1.26 6.24
C ARG A 464 35.25 0.24 6.54
N PRO A 465 36.49 0.77 6.43
CA PRO A 465 36.77 2.20 6.62
C PRO A 465 36.02 3.10 5.63
N VAL A 466 35.90 2.68 4.37
CA VAL A 466 35.18 3.42 3.32
C VAL A 466 33.71 3.58 3.69
N VAL A 467 33.07 2.51 4.18
CA VAL A 467 31.66 2.56 4.63
C VAL A 467 31.49 3.45 5.86
N ASN A 468 32.45 3.43 6.80
CA ASN A 468 32.46 4.35 7.95
C ASN A 468 32.51 5.82 7.52
N GLU A 469 33.31 6.17 6.51
CA GLU A 469 33.37 7.53 5.99
C GLU A 469 32.05 7.97 5.34
N PHE A 470 31.45 7.11 4.51
CA PHE A 470 30.13 7.40 3.92
C PHE A 470 29.03 7.49 4.98
N ALA A 471 29.06 6.64 6.01
CA ALA A 471 28.12 6.71 7.13
C ALA A 471 28.28 8.03 7.92
N ALA A 472 29.52 8.42 8.21
CA ALA A 472 29.85 9.64 8.94
C ALA A 472 29.51 10.93 8.16
N ALA A 473 29.54 10.88 6.82
CA ALA A 473 29.12 11.97 5.94
C ALA A 473 27.58 12.07 5.81
N SER A 474 26.84 10.99 6.08
CA SER A 474 25.39 10.91 5.88
C SER A 474 24.55 11.43 7.06
N ARG A 475 25.11 12.27 7.95
CA ARG A 475 24.51 12.75 9.22
C ARG A 475 23.10 13.39 9.10
N ASN A 476 22.65 13.74 7.90
CA ASN A 476 21.33 14.33 7.64
C ASN A 476 20.33 13.38 6.94
N ASN A 477 20.44 12.07 7.14
CA ASN A 477 19.43 11.10 6.69
C ASN A 477 19.26 11.03 5.16
N GLN A 478 20.27 11.48 4.41
CA GLN A 478 20.37 11.34 2.95
C GLN A 478 21.36 10.21 2.67
N MET A 479 20.86 8.98 2.65
CA MET A 479 21.68 7.83 2.27
C MET A 479 21.93 7.91 0.76
N SER A 480 23.20 8.02 0.36
CA SER A 480 23.56 8.04 -1.06
C SER A 480 23.34 6.65 -1.68
N PRO A 481 22.93 6.56 -2.96
CA PRO A 481 22.85 5.27 -3.67
C PRO A 481 24.16 4.46 -3.60
N ALA A 482 25.31 5.14 -3.53
CA ALA A 482 26.63 4.52 -3.38
C ALA A 482 26.79 3.79 -2.04
N TYR A 483 26.24 4.33 -0.94
CA TYR A 483 26.24 3.65 0.35
C TYR A 483 25.42 2.34 0.30
N GLY A 484 24.25 2.37 -0.33
CA GLY A 484 23.41 1.19 -0.49
C GLY A 484 24.11 0.07 -1.28
N GLN A 485 24.83 0.44 -2.34
CA GLN A 485 25.62 -0.49 -3.15
C GLN A 485 26.79 -1.09 -2.35
N LEU A 486 27.55 -0.27 -1.63
CA LEU A 486 28.66 -0.73 -0.79
C LEU A 486 28.20 -1.69 0.32
N ARG A 487 27.06 -1.39 0.95
CA ARG A 487 26.45 -2.26 1.97
C ARG A 487 26.08 -3.63 1.39
N ALA A 488 25.43 -3.66 0.22
CA ALA A 488 25.05 -4.90 -0.45
C ALA A 488 26.29 -5.75 -0.81
N THR A 489 27.38 -5.09 -1.27
CA THR A 489 28.64 -5.79 -1.51
C THR A 489 29.22 -6.38 -0.22
N LEU A 490 29.35 -5.61 0.86
CA LEU A 490 29.95 -6.11 2.12
C LEU A 490 29.19 -7.32 2.67
N THR A 491 27.86 -7.32 2.61
CA THR A 491 27.05 -8.47 3.00
C THR A 491 27.31 -9.69 2.12
N ALA A 492 27.47 -9.50 0.80
CA ALA A 492 27.79 -10.59 -0.12
C ALA A 492 29.21 -11.16 0.11
N VAL A 493 30.19 -10.29 0.40
CA VAL A 493 31.56 -10.71 0.74
C VAL A 493 31.59 -11.51 2.05
N GLN A 494 30.95 -11.00 3.12
CA GLN A 494 30.90 -11.70 4.42
C GLN A 494 30.28 -13.09 4.28
N ARG A 495 29.17 -13.19 3.52
CA ARG A 495 28.51 -14.46 3.27
C ARG A 495 29.43 -15.46 2.55
N LEU A 496 30.16 -15.01 1.54
CA LEU A 496 31.12 -15.86 0.84
C LEU A 496 32.22 -16.37 1.79
N VAL A 497 32.76 -15.50 2.65
CA VAL A 497 33.75 -15.89 3.66
C VAL A 497 33.19 -16.96 4.60
N ASP A 498 31.94 -16.78 5.07
CA ASP A 498 31.28 -17.74 5.95
C ASP A 498 30.99 -19.08 5.22
N GLU A 499 30.57 -19.05 3.96
CA GLU A 499 30.34 -20.24 3.13
C GLU A 499 31.65 -21.03 2.92
N LEU A 500 32.74 -20.36 2.53
CA LEU A 500 34.05 -20.99 2.32
C LEU A 500 34.65 -21.58 3.61
N ARG A 501 34.41 -20.95 4.76
CA ARG A 501 34.85 -21.46 6.07
C ARG A 501 34.08 -22.71 6.51
N ASN A 502 32.76 -22.73 6.26
CA ASN A 502 31.91 -23.86 6.63
C ASN A 502 32.11 -25.09 5.71
N GLU A 503 32.56 -24.90 4.46
CA GLU A 503 32.93 -26.01 3.56
C GLU A 503 34.30 -26.64 3.90
N GLY A 504 35.09 -26.00 4.78
CA GLY A 504 36.43 -26.44 5.19
C GLY A 504 36.51 -27.15 6.56
N GLU A 505 35.42 -27.25 7.32
CA GLU A 505 35.34 -28.02 8.56
C GLU A 505 34.74 -29.43 8.29
N PRO A 506 35.41 -30.53 8.67
CA PRO A 506 34.95 -31.90 8.43
C PRO A 506 33.73 -32.33 9.27
#